data_AF-A9KMM8-F1
#
_entry.id   AF-A9KMM8-F1
#
_cell.length_a   1.000
_cell.length_b   1.000
_cell.length_c   1.000
_cell.angle_alpha   90.00
_cell.angle_beta   90.00
_cell.angle_gamma   90.00
#
_symmetry.space_group_name_H-M   'P 1'
#
loop_
_entity.id
_entity.type
_entity.pdbx_description
1 polymer ?
#
loop_
_entity_poly.entity_id
_entity_poly.type
_entity_poly.pdbx_seq_one_letter_code
_entity_poly.pdbx_strand_id
1 'polypeptide(L)'
;MDKQTCILVKELIPLYCDKATSEQSNQIIEEHLKECDSCKVFLDSIMAENEFKKEMGQCSDEVKDDNENYVKIAKRLKKRRRMIITSTFAAVVFIFICITSWFQTFFNIGGMEPTYDFGANFVANKLIYSFRAPKQGEVVVLYYGDNVCMKRIIGIPGDTVDINSGHIYVNNELIDTEYTFGTMQWEGDVNYPIALGEDEYFVLGDNYENSLDSRYQSFGLVPRDNIFGKVMFQTNFSLTRTKVTTAR
;
A
#
# COMPACT_ATOMS: atom_id res chain seq x y z
N MET A 1 -11.33 17.43 -90.11
CA MET A 1 -11.37 16.85 -88.75
C MET A 1 -12.22 15.61 -88.78
N ASP A 2 -11.61 14.45 -88.58
CA ASP A 2 -12.34 13.18 -88.57
C ASP A 2 -13.09 13.01 -87.24
N LYS A 3 -14.42 12.95 -87.35
CA LYS A 3 -15.35 12.84 -86.22
C LYS A 3 -15.24 11.46 -85.54
N GLN A 4 -14.79 10.44 -86.26
CA GLN A 4 -14.57 9.10 -85.70
C GLN A 4 -13.33 9.08 -84.80
N THR A 5 -12.23 9.71 -85.23
CA THR A 5 -11.00 9.82 -84.41
C THR A 5 -11.25 10.56 -83.08
N CYS A 6 -12.07 11.63 -83.06
CA CYS A 6 -12.43 12.32 -81.81
C CYS A 6 -13.16 11.42 -80.79
N ILE A 7 -14.07 10.57 -81.27
CA ILE A 7 -14.84 9.66 -80.40
C ILE A 7 -13.89 8.65 -79.76
N LEU A 8 -13.03 8.03 -80.57
CA LEU A 8 -12.04 7.07 -80.13
C LEU A 8 -11.05 7.67 -79.11
N VAL A 9 -10.55 8.88 -79.36
CA VAL A 9 -9.64 9.55 -78.41
C VAL A 9 -10.34 9.87 -77.08
N LYS A 10 -11.61 10.30 -77.10
CA LYS A 10 -12.37 10.53 -75.85
C LYS A 10 -12.61 9.25 -75.05
N GLU A 11 -12.81 8.11 -75.71
CA GLU A 11 -12.92 6.80 -75.02
C GLU A 11 -11.59 6.36 -74.40
N LEU A 12 -10.46 6.72 -75.02
CA LEU A 12 -9.13 6.35 -74.55
C LEU A 12 -8.54 7.32 -73.51
N ILE A 13 -9.02 8.58 -73.44
CA ILE A 13 -8.51 9.60 -72.51
C ILE A 13 -8.51 9.13 -71.03
N PRO A 14 -9.56 8.50 -70.48
CA PRO A 14 -9.53 7.99 -69.11
C PRO A 14 -8.41 6.96 -68.88
N LEU A 15 -8.24 6.01 -69.82
CA LEU A 15 -7.18 5.00 -69.76
C LEU A 15 -5.79 5.61 -69.95
N TYR A 16 -5.69 6.67 -70.75
CA TYR A 16 -4.46 7.45 -70.94
C TYR A 16 -4.05 8.17 -69.66
N CYS A 17 -5.00 8.80 -68.95
CA CYS A 17 -4.77 9.43 -67.64
C CYS A 17 -4.30 8.41 -66.58
N ASP A 18 -4.85 7.19 -66.60
CA ASP A 18 -4.47 6.10 -65.71
C ASP A 18 -3.18 5.37 -66.16
N LYS A 19 -2.55 5.81 -67.25
CA LYS A 19 -1.36 5.18 -67.87
C LYS A 19 -1.56 3.71 -68.23
N ALA A 20 -2.79 3.33 -68.58
CA ALA A 20 -3.21 1.97 -68.92
C ALA A 20 -3.29 1.71 -70.45
N THR A 21 -2.87 2.67 -71.28
CA THR A 21 -2.85 2.59 -72.74
C THR A 21 -1.50 2.13 -73.29
N SER A 22 -1.51 1.54 -74.50
CA SER A 22 -0.28 1.18 -75.21
C SER A 22 0.48 2.41 -75.72
N GLU A 23 1.79 2.28 -75.95
CA GLU A 23 2.64 3.37 -76.47
C GLU A 23 2.17 3.87 -77.85
N GLN A 24 1.66 2.98 -78.70
CA GLN A 24 1.05 3.32 -79.99
C GLN A 24 -0.25 4.14 -79.81
N SER A 25 -1.07 3.77 -78.82
CA SER A 25 -2.29 4.51 -78.49
C SER A 25 -1.98 5.90 -77.93
N ASN A 26 -0.92 6.04 -77.12
CA ASN A 26 -0.47 7.32 -76.57
C ASN A 26 -0.06 8.28 -77.68
N GLN A 27 0.70 7.82 -78.67
CA GLN A 27 1.12 8.63 -79.82
C GLN A 27 -0.09 9.17 -80.60
N ILE A 28 -1.10 8.33 -80.86
CA ILE A 28 -2.33 8.74 -81.57
C ILE A 28 -3.11 9.79 -80.77
N ILE A 29 -3.20 9.62 -79.44
CA ILE A 29 -3.91 10.56 -78.55
C ILE A 29 -3.16 11.89 -78.50
N GLU A 30 -1.84 11.89 -78.31
CA GLU A 30 -1.01 13.10 -78.23
C GLU A 30 -1.00 13.89 -79.54
N GLU A 31 -0.90 13.21 -80.70
CA GLU A 31 -1.01 13.86 -82.01
C GLU A 31 -2.38 14.49 -82.22
N HIS A 32 -3.45 13.77 -81.89
CA HIS A 32 -4.81 14.28 -82.02
C HIS A 32 -5.08 15.46 -81.08
N LEU A 33 -4.54 15.43 -79.86
CA LEU A 33 -4.65 16.51 -78.90
C LEU A 33 -3.94 17.78 -79.38
N LYS A 34 -2.93 17.74 -80.26
CA LYS A 34 -2.33 18.96 -80.83
C LYS A 34 -3.32 19.73 -81.70
N GLU A 35 -4.15 19.01 -82.46
CA GLU A 35 -5.03 19.57 -83.48
C GLU A 35 -6.50 19.74 -83.05
N CYS A 36 -6.94 19.11 -81.94
CA CYS A 36 -8.34 19.14 -81.50
C CYS A 36 -8.54 19.76 -80.11
N ASP A 37 -9.06 21.00 -80.08
CA ASP A 37 -9.34 21.70 -78.83
C ASP A 37 -10.48 21.04 -78.01
N SER A 38 -11.44 20.39 -78.67
CA SER A 38 -12.55 19.72 -77.96
C SER A 38 -12.08 18.51 -77.12
N CYS A 39 -11.01 17.84 -77.56
CA CYS A 39 -10.41 16.72 -76.86
C CYS A 39 -9.45 17.21 -75.77
N LYS A 40 -8.78 18.35 -75.95
CA LYS A 40 -8.02 19.03 -74.87
C LYS A 40 -8.93 19.41 -73.70
N VAL A 41 -10.03 20.10 -73.98
CA VAL A 41 -11.00 20.50 -72.94
C VAL A 41 -11.55 19.28 -72.19
N PHE A 42 -11.79 18.17 -72.89
CA PHE A 42 -12.23 16.92 -72.26
C PHE A 42 -11.13 16.31 -71.38
N LEU A 43 -9.89 16.25 -71.85
CA LEU A 43 -8.74 15.81 -71.05
C LEU A 43 -8.58 16.64 -69.78
N ASP A 44 -8.61 17.97 -69.90
CA ASP A 44 -8.49 18.89 -68.76
C ASP A 44 -9.59 18.65 -67.72
N SER A 45 -10.83 18.39 -68.17
CA SER A 45 -11.95 18.09 -67.27
C SER A 45 -11.78 16.78 -66.49
N ILE A 46 -11.26 15.74 -67.14
CA ILE A 46 -10.97 14.45 -66.51
C ILE A 46 -9.80 14.58 -65.53
N MET A 47 -8.76 15.32 -65.91
CA MET A 47 -7.60 15.57 -65.04
C MET A 47 -7.99 16.34 -63.77
N ALA A 48 -8.82 17.38 -63.90
CA ALA A 48 -9.34 18.13 -62.75
C ALA A 48 -10.21 17.26 -61.82
N GLU A 49 -11.05 16.37 -62.37
CA GLU A 49 -11.85 15.44 -61.57
C GLU A 49 -10.96 14.44 -60.80
N ASN A 50 -9.89 13.96 -61.45
CA ASN A 50 -8.92 13.06 -60.83
C ASN A 50 -8.10 13.74 -59.72
N GLU A 51 -7.70 15.00 -59.91
CA GLU A 51 -7.04 15.80 -58.87
C GLU A 51 -7.94 15.99 -57.65
N PHE A 52 -9.20 16.37 -57.86
CA PHE A 52 -10.17 16.51 -56.77
C PHE A 52 -10.42 15.20 -56.02
N LYS A 53 -10.54 14.07 -56.73
CA LYS A 53 -10.67 12.73 -56.10
C LYS A 53 -9.44 12.37 -55.27
N LYS A 54 -8.24 12.76 -55.73
CA LYS A 54 -6.99 12.53 -55.01
C LYS A 54 -6.90 13.38 -53.74
N GLU A 55 -7.26 14.66 -53.81
CA GLU A 55 -7.32 15.54 -52.64
C GLU A 55 -8.35 15.06 -51.61
N MET A 56 -9.55 14.65 -52.06
CA MET A 56 -10.56 14.05 -51.19
C MET A 56 -10.07 12.74 -50.55
N GLY A 57 -9.36 11.89 -51.30
CA GLY A 57 -8.74 10.67 -50.80
C GLY A 57 -7.72 10.96 -49.70
N GLN A 58 -6.79 11.89 -49.97
CA GLN A 58 -5.74 12.30 -49.03
C GLN A 58 -6.33 12.90 -47.74
N CYS A 59 -7.31 13.79 -47.85
CA CYS A 59 -8.03 14.35 -46.69
C CYS A 59 -8.75 13.25 -45.89
N SER A 60 -9.34 12.25 -46.57
CA SER A 60 -9.99 11.11 -45.90
C SER A 60 -9.01 10.21 -45.14
N ASP A 61 -7.78 10.06 -45.64
CA ASP A 61 -6.75 9.24 -45.03
C ASP A 61 -6.05 9.95 -43.88
N GLU A 62 -5.81 11.26 -43.98
CA GLU A 62 -5.34 12.10 -42.86
C GLU A 62 -6.31 12.05 -41.67
N VAL A 63 -7.62 12.20 -41.92
CA VAL A 63 -8.65 12.12 -40.85
C VAL A 63 -8.70 10.73 -40.20
N LYS A 64 -8.47 9.64 -40.96
CA LYS A 64 -8.40 8.28 -40.41
C LYS A 64 -7.16 8.08 -39.55
N ASP A 65 -5.99 8.54 -40.00
CA ASP A 65 -4.73 8.43 -39.25
C ASP A 65 -4.80 9.20 -37.93
N ASP A 66 -5.33 10.42 -37.96
CA ASP A 66 -5.57 11.24 -36.77
C ASP A 66 -6.47 10.51 -35.77
N ASN A 67 -7.62 9.99 -36.21
CA ASN A 67 -8.55 9.26 -35.35
C ASN A 67 -7.88 8.00 -34.75
N GLU A 68 -7.09 7.26 -35.53
CA GLU A 68 -6.36 6.10 -35.03
C GLU A 68 -5.32 6.50 -33.97
N ASN A 69 -4.65 7.64 -34.16
CA ASN A 69 -3.70 8.19 -33.20
C ASN A 69 -4.39 8.64 -31.89
N TYR A 70 -5.52 9.36 -31.97
CA TYR A 70 -6.34 9.72 -30.81
C TYR A 70 -6.79 8.50 -30.01
N VAL A 71 -7.27 7.45 -30.68
CA VAL A 71 -7.69 6.20 -30.04
C VAL A 71 -6.50 5.51 -29.37
N LYS A 72 -5.31 5.49 -29.99
CA LYS A 72 -4.08 4.94 -29.40
C LYS A 72 -3.67 5.71 -28.14
N ILE A 73 -3.71 7.04 -28.16
CA ILE A 73 -3.40 7.90 -27.00
C ILE A 73 -4.39 7.65 -25.86
N ALA A 74 -5.70 7.65 -26.14
CA ALA A 74 -6.73 7.40 -25.14
C ALA A 74 -6.58 6.02 -24.48
N LYS A 75 -6.29 4.97 -25.26
CA LYS A 75 -6.00 3.62 -24.74
C LYS A 75 -4.77 3.60 -23.82
N ARG A 76 -3.68 4.29 -24.20
CA ARG A 76 -2.45 4.40 -23.38
C ARG A 76 -2.73 5.12 -22.06
N LEU A 77 -3.46 6.23 -22.09
CA LEU A 77 -3.85 6.98 -20.89
C LEU A 77 -4.75 6.15 -19.96
N LYS A 78 -5.75 5.44 -20.51
CA LYS A 78 -6.61 4.53 -19.73
C LYS A 78 -5.81 3.39 -19.10
N LYS A 79 -4.84 2.81 -19.81
CA LYS A 79 -3.93 1.78 -19.28
C LYS A 79 -3.05 2.32 -18.16
N ARG A 80 -2.42 3.49 -18.34
CA ARG A 80 -1.59 4.15 -17.30
C ARG A 80 -2.41 4.46 -16.05
N ARG A 81 -3.59 5.06 -16.21
CA ARG A 81 -4.50 5.35 -15.09
C ARG A 81 -4.89 4.08 -14.34
N ARG A 82 -5.21 3.00 -15.05
CA ARG A 82 -5.51 1.70 -14.43
C ARG A 82 -4.32 1.16 -13.65
N MET A 83 -3.10 1.20 -14.21
CA MET A 83 -1.88 0.75 -13.53
C MET A 83 -1.61 1.56 -12.25
N ILE A 84 -1.75 2.89 -12.31
CA ILE A 84 -1.59 3.75 -11.13
C ILE A 84 -2.61 3.36 -10.07
N ILE A 85 -3.90 3.33 -10.40
CA ILE A 85 -4.97 2.97 -9.46
C ILE A 85 -4.73 1.59 -8.83
N THR A 86 -4.38 0.58 -9.64
CA THR A 86 -4.11 -0.77 -9.12
C THR A 86 -2.88 -0.80 -8.23
N SER A 87 -1.81 -0.08 -8.57
CA SER A 87 -0.59 -0.02 -7.75
C SER A 87 -0.83 0.69 -6.42
N THR A 88 -1.58 1.80 -6.44
CA THR A 88 -1.94 2.56 -5.23
C THR A 88 -2.83 1.72 -4.34
N PHE A 89 -3.84 1.04 -4.90
CA PHE A 89 -4.70 0.15 -4.15
C PHE A 89 -3.91 -1.00 -3.50
N ALA A 90 -3.03 -1.65 -4.26
CA ALA A 90 -2.17 -2.70 -3.74
C ALA A 90 -1.26 -2.21 -2.61
N ALA A 91 -0.68 -1.02 -2.75
CA ALA A 91 0.16 -0.42 -1.71
C ALA A 91 -0.65 -0.13 -0.42
N VAL A 92 -1.87 0.39 -0.54
CA VAL A 92 -2.75 0.64 0.62
C VAL A 92 -3.10 -0.67 1.33
N VAL A 93 -3.45 -1.72 0.58
CA VAL A 93 -3.75 -3.04 1.16
C VAL A 93 -2.51 -3.62 1.85
N PHE A 94 -1.33 -3.49 1.24
CA PHE A 94 -0.08 -3.94 1.84
C PHE A 94 0.23 -3.20 3.14
N ILE A 95 0.13 -1.87 3.15
CA ILE A 95 0.31 -1.05 4.35
C ILE A 95 -0.70 -1.45 5.44
N PHE A 96 -1.96 -1.68 5.08
CA PHE A 96 -2.98 -2.14 6.02
C PHE A 96 -2.59 -3.49 6.66
N ILE A 97 -2.16 -4.47 5.87
CA ILE A 97 -1.69 -5.77 6.37
C ILE A 97 -0.49 -5.61 7.31
N CYS A 98 0.48 -4.76 6.94
CA CYS A 98 1.64 -4.47 7.79
C CYS A 98 1.21 -3.85 9.13
N ILE A 99 0.32 -2.86 9.11
CA ILE A 99 -0.18 -2.21 10.33
C ILE A 99 -0.89 -3.24 11.22
N THR A 100 -1.78 -4.07 10.67
CA THR A 100 -2.50 -5.09 11.45
C THR A 100 -1.58 -6.21 11.95
N SER A 101 -0.44 -6.42 11.29
CA SER A 101 0.56 -7.41 11.71
C SER A 101 1.48 -6.88 12.81
N TRP A 102 1.82 -5.58 12.77
CA TRP A 102 2.74 -4.95 13.73
C TRP A 102 2.04 -4.47 15.01
N PHE A 103 0.77 -4.08 14.89
CA PHE A 103 -0.03 -3.57 15.99
C PHE A 103 -1.20 -4.51 16.27
N GLN A 104 -1.35 -4.90 17.53
CA GLN A 104 -2.42 -5.79 17.96
C GLN A 104 -3.22 -5.15 19.09
N THR A 105 -4.54 -5.33 19.06
CA THR A 105 -5.43 -4.88 20.14
C THR A 105 -5.67 -6.02 21.12
N PHE A 106 -5.62 -5.70 22.41
CA PHE A 106 -5.91 -6.61 23.51
C PHE A 106 -6.90 -5.96 24.48
N PHE A 107 -7.51 -6.80 25.32
CA PHE A 107 -8.49 -6.40 26.32
C PHE A 107 -7.84 -6.45 27.71
N ASN A 108 -7.98 -5.38 28.49
CA ASN A 108 -7.41 -5.31 29.83
C ASN A 108 -8.28 -6.09 30.82
N ILE A 109 -7.69 -7.10 31.45
CA ILE A 109 -8.34 -7.93 32.47
C ILE A 109 -8.07 -7.43 33.91
N GLY A 110 -7.37 -6.31 34.07
CA GLY A 110 -7.11 -5.66 35.37
C GLY A 110 -5.66 -5.78 35.85
N GLY A 111 -5.38 -5.12 36.98
CA GLY A 111 -4.05 -5.12 37.62
C GLY A 111 -3.14 -3.99 37.15
N MET A 112 -3.65 -3.07 36.33
CA MET A 112 -2.92 -1.93 35.77
C MET A 112 -3.58 -0.58 36.09
N GLU A 113 -4.60 -0.57 36.94
CA GLU A 113 -5.20 0.64 37.46
C GLU A 113 -4.21 1.37 38.39
N PRO A 114 -4.14 2.71 38.39
CA PRO A 114 -4.99 3.65 37.66
C PRO A 114 -4.51 3.99 36.24
N THR A 115 -3.38 3.46 35.78
CA THR A 115 -2.81 3.80 34.46
C THR A 115 -3.70 3.35 33.31
N TYR A 116 -4.27 2.15 33.41
CA TYR A 116 -5.15 1.58 32.40
C TYR A 116 -6.43 1.05 33.05
N ASP A 117 -7.57 1.42 32.48
CA ASP A 117 -8.88 1.06 33.03
C ASP A 117 -9.17 -0.43 32.86
N PHE A 118 -9.79 -1.02 33.88
CA PHE A 118 -10.36 -2.36 33.79
C PHE A 118 -11.36 -2.44 32.63
N GLY A 119 -11.22 -3.47 31.79
CA GLY A 119 -12.14 -3.71 30.68
C GLY A 119 -11.98 -2.77 29.48
N ALA A 120 -10.93 -1.94 29.45
CA ALA A 120 -10.60 -1.15 28.27
C ALA A 120 -9.82 -1.97 27.23
N ASN A 121 -9.85 -1.52 25.98
CA ASN A 121 -8.96 -2.05 24.95
C ASN A 121 -7.67 -1.24 24.91
N PHE A 122 -6.58 -1.88 24.51
CA PHE A 122 -5.30 -1.20 24.32
C PHE A 122 -4.57 -1.76 23.10
N VAL A 123 -3.74 -0.92 22.50
CA VAL A 123 -2.94 -1.29 21.33
C VAL A 123 -1.51 -1.55 21.76
N ALA A 124 -0.99 -2.71 21.39
CA ALA A 124 0.39 -3.10 21.62
C ALA A 124 1.19 -3.08 20.30
N ASN A 125 2.40 -2.55 20.36
CA ASN A 125 3.37 -2.57 19.27
C ASN A 125 4.33 -3.75 19.47
N LYS A 126 4.19 -4.77 18.63
CA LYS A 126 5.06 -5.96 18.63
C LYS A 126 6.44 -5.66 18.02
N LEU A 127 6.46 -4.81 17.00
CA LEU A 127 7.64 -4.57 16.17
C LEU A 127 8.79 -3.90 16.92
N ILE A 128 8.46 -3.06 17.92
CA ILE A 128 9.46 -2.28 18.66
C ILE A 128 10.55 -3.15 19.31
N TYR A 129 10.18 -4.35 19.76
CA TYR A 129 11.11 -5.26 20.44
C TYR A 129 11.88 -6.19 19.49
N SER A 130 11.63 -6.09 18.18
CA SER A 130 12.53 -6.65 17.15
C SER A 130 13.75 -5.76 16.90
N PHE A 131 13.72 -4.50 17.34
CA PHE A 131 14.79 -3.52 17.11
C PHE A 131 15.55 -3.11 18.37
N ARG A 132 14.96 -3.31 19.55
CA ARG A 132 15.59 -3.00 20.84
C ARG A 132 15.03 -3.86 21.98
N ALA A 133 15.75 -3.95 23.09
CA ALA A 133 15.23 -4.55 24.30
C ALA A 133 14.12 -3.70 24.95
N PRO A 134 13.17 -4.33 25.67
CA PRO A 134 12.31 -3.67 26.64
C PRO A 134 13.08 -2.90 27.70
N LYS A 135 12.54 -1.76 28.13
CA LYS A 135 13.19 -0.84 29.08
C LYS A 135 12.40 -0.75 30.38
N GLN A 136 13.09 -0.38 31.45
CA GLN A 136 12.47 -0.02 32.73
C GLN A 136 11.40 1.07 32.54
N GLY A 137 10.29 0.94 33.26
CA GLY A 137 9.12 1.82 33.21
C GLY A 137 8.15 1.53 32.07
N GLU A 138 8.49 0.69 31.09
CA GLU A 138 7.58 0.36 29.99
C GLU A 138 6.46 -0.60 30.44
N VAL A 139 5.23 -0.32 30.03
CA VAL A 139 4.12 -1.28 30.13
C VAL A 139 4.14 -2.19 28.91
N VAL A 140 4.13 -3.49 29.17
CA VAL A 140 4.25 -4.53 28.16
C VAL A 140 3.13 -5.53 28.26
N VAL A 141 2.80 -6.11 27.10
CA VAL A 141 2.00 -7.32 27.00
C VAL A 141 2.92 -8.51 27.10
N LEU A 142 2.58 -9.49 27.93
CA LEU A 142 3.34 -10.71 28.08
C LEU A 142 2.44 -11.94 28.15
N TYR A 143 3.02 -13.09 27.85
CA TYR A 143 2.39 -14.39 28.00
C TYR A 143 2.81 -15.02 29.34
N TYR A 144 1.80 -15.45 30.10
CA TYR A 144 1.96 -16.18 31.35
C TYR A 144 1.16 -17.49 31.28
N GLY A 145 1.87 -18.60 31.01
CA GLY A 145 1.23 -19.83 30.53
C GLY A 145 0.45 -19.57 29.24
N ASP A 146 -0.81 -19.97 29.22
CA ASP A 146 -1.73 -19.73 28.09
C ASP A 146 -2.44 -18.36 28.16
N ASN A 147 -2.18 -17.56 29.20
CA ASN A 147 -2.85 -16.28 29.43
C ASN A 147 -2.02 -15.10 28.92
N VAL A 148 -2.72 -14.03 28.54
CA VAL A 148 -2.12 -12.74 28.20
C VAL A 148 -2.40 -11.76 29.32
N CYS A 149 -1.38 -11.07 29.80
CA CYS A 149 -1.53 -10.01 30.78
C CYS A 149 -0.67 -8.79 30.45
N MET A 150 -0.97 -7.68 31.13
CA MET A 150 -0.17 -6.47 31.09
C MET A 150 0.55 -6.28 32.40
N LYS A 151 1.82 -5.90 32.32
CA LYS A 151 2.66 -5.53 33.46
C LYS A 151 3.62 -4.42 33.07
N ARG A 152 4.08 -3.68 34.05
CA ARG A 152 5.15 -2.70 33.94
C ARG A 152 6.48 -3.34 34.27
N ILE A 153 7.48 -3.05 33.45
CA ILE A 153 8.86 -3.48 33.71
C ILE A 153 9.45 -2.58 34.78
N ILE A 154 9.91 -3.21 35.87
CA ILE A 154 10.58 -2.54 36.99
C ILE A 154 12.07 -2.84 36.98
N GLY A 155 12.46 -4.09 36.73
CA GLY A 155 13.85 -4.50 36.57
C GLY A 155 14.10 -5.07 35.18
N ILE A 156 15.25 -4.73 34.61
CA ILE A 156 15.74 -5.25 33.32
C ILE A 156 16.94 -6.20 33.56
N PRO A 157 17.37 -6.96 32.55
CA PRO A 157 18.50 -7.86 32.70
C PRO A 157 19.74 -7.25 33.37
N GLY A 158 20.27 -7.97 34.36
CA GLY A 158 21.42 -7.54 35.17
C GLY A 158 21.07 -6.66 36.37
N ASP A 159 19.84 -6.18 36.51
CA ASP A 159 19.41 -5.42 37.68
C ASP A 159 19.28 -6.31 38.93
N THR A 160 19.38 -5.68 40.10
CA THR A 160 18.96 -6.24 41.37
C THR A 160 17.75 -5.48 41.89
N VAL A 161 16.63 -6.16 42.12
CA VAL A 161 15.39 -5.55 42.62
C VAL A 161 15.20 -5.89 44.10
N ASP A 162 14.82 -4.91 44.89
CA ASP A 162 14.46 -5.07 46.30
C ASP A 162 13.15 -4.32 46.56
N ILE A 163 12.26 -4.91 47.36
CA ILE A 163 11.05 -4.26 47.83
C ILE A 163 11.09 -4.30 49.35
N ASN A 164 11.18 -3.12 49.96
CA ASN A 164 11.30 -2.99 51.40
C ASN A 164 10.43 -1.86 51.91
N SER A 165 9.61 -2.15 52.92
CA SER A 165 8.70 -1.21 53.56
C SER A 165 7.78 -0.56 52.52
N GLY A 166 7.35 -1.36 51.54
CA GLY A 166 6.47 -0.94 50.46
C GLY A 166 7.11 -0.10 49.34
N HIS A 167 8.42 0.13 49.38
CA HIS A 167 9.15 0.91 48.38
C HIS A 167 9.98 0.02 47.47
N ILE A 168 10.09 0.39 46.19
CA ILE A 168 10.85 -0.34 45.18
C ILE A 168 12.26 0.24 45.08
N TYR A 169 13.25 -0.63 45.14
CA TYR A 169 14.64 -0.28 44.89
C TYR A 169 15.16 -1.11 43.72
N VAL A 170 15.90 -0.47 42.82
CA VAL A 170 16.60 -1.13 41.72
C VAL A 170 18.06 -0.73 41.81
N ASN A 171 18.95 -1.72 41.90
CA ASN A 171 20.38 -1.53 42.14
C ASN A 171 20.67 -0.66 43.38
N ASN A 172 19.89 -0.86 44.45
CA ASN A 172 19.91 -0.11 45.71
C ASN A 172 19.48 1.36 45.61
N GLU A 173 18.97 1.81 44.46
CA GLU A 173 18.41 3.14 44.28
C GLU A 173 16.88 3.08 44.38
N LEU A 174 16.29 3.97 45.19
CA LEU A 174 14.84 4.11 45.29
C LEU A 174 14.27 4.53 43.93
N ILE A 175 13.36 3.73 43.38
CA ILE A 175 12.57 4.12 42.23
C ILE A 175 11.41 4.99 42.76
N ASP A 176 11.56 6.31 42.64
CA ASP A 176 10.50 7.28 42.86
C ASP A 176 10.24 8.03 41.55
N THR A 177 9.28 7.53 40.78
CA THR A 177 9.00 7.98 39.41
C THR A 177 7.52 8.21 39.20
N GLU A 178 7.14 8.80 38.08
CA GLU A 178 5.73 9.06 37.76
C GLU A 178 4.85 7.80 37.68
N TYR A 179 5.46 6.61 37.59
CA TYR A 179 4.78 5.32 37.48
C TYR A 179 4.87 4.47 38.75
N THR A 180 5.21 5.07 39.90
CA THR A 180 5.10 4.42 41.21
C THR A 180 3.83 4.87 41.92
N PHE A 181 2.97 3.92 42.30
CA PHE A 181 1.61 4.20 42.79
C PHE A 181 1.52 4.20 44.32
N GLY A 182 2.50 4.83 44.96
CA GLY A 182 2.63 4.87 46.41
C GLY A 182 3.30 3.62 47.00
N THR A 183 3.03 3.35 48.27
CA THR A 183 3.64 2.26 49.02
C THR A 183 2.84 0.97 48.89
N MET A 184 3.51 -0.14 48.60
CA MET A 184 2.90 -1.48 48.63
C MET A 184 2.60 -1.91 50.07
N GLN A 185 1.45 -2.54 50.29
CA GLN A 185 1.11 -3.15 51.57
C GLN A 185 1.72 -4.55 51.71
N TRP A 186 1.94 -5.23 50.59
CA TRP A 186 2.46 -6.57 50.54
C TRP A 186 3.57 -6.72 49.48
N GLU A 187 4.72 -7.24 49.92
CA GLU A 187 5.97 -7.26 49.15
C GLU A 187 6.09 -8.48 48.24
N GLY A 188 5.34 -9.54 48.48
CA GLY A 188 5.53 -10.81 47.80
C GLY A 188 5.71 -11.99 48.73
N ASP A 189 5.87 -13.17 48.12
CA ASP A 189 6.39 -14.38 48.75
C ASP A 189 7.77 -14.78 48.18
N VAL A 190 8.39 -13.91 47.37
CA VAL A 190 9.77 -14.06 46.89
C VAL A 190 10.79 -13.53 47.90
N ASN A 191 12.03 -13.98 47.78
CA ASN A 191 13.13 -13.48 48.62
C ASN A 191 13.83 -12.31 47.93
N TYR A 192 13.89 -11.17 48.62
CA TYR A 192 14.66 -10.00 48.20
C TYR A 192 16.01 -9.90 48.92
N PRO A 193 17.01 -9.24 48.32
CA PRO A 193 17.01 -8.71 46.95
C PRO A 193 17.07 -9.84 45.91
N ILE A 194 16.42 -9.64 44.76
CA ILE A 194 16.41 -10.57 43.64
C ILE A 194 17.28 -10.03 42.50
N ALA A 195 18.31 -10.78 42.12
CA ALA A 195 19.16 -10.46 40.98
C ALA A 195 18.58 -11.07 39.70
N LEU A 196 18.52 -10.28 38.62
CA LEU A 196 17.99 -10.69 37.32
C LEU A 196 19.11 -11.22 36.42
N GLY A 197 18.87 -12.35 35.77
CA GLY A 197 19.75 -12.89 34.73
C GLY A 197 19.77 -12.06 33.44
N GLU A 198 20.46 -12.56 32.42
CA GLU A 198 20.71 -11.84 31.15
C GLU A 198 19.46 -11.65 30.27
N ASP A 199 18.38 -12.40 30.51
CA ASP A 199 17.12 -12.34 29.75
C ASP A 199 15.89 -12.27 30.65
N GLU A 200 16.08 -11.93 31.93
CA GLU A 200 15.01 -11.89 32.92
C GLU A 200 14.56 -10.46 33.22
N TYR A 201 13.25 -10.30 33.35
CA TYR A 201 12.61 -9.05 33.69
C TYR A 201 11.80 -9.21 34.98
N PHE A 202 11.92 -8.23 35.88
CA PHE A 202 11.01 -8.12 37.02
C PHE A 202 9.88 -7.17 36.65
N VAL A 203 8.64 -7.65 36.75
CA VAL A 203 7.47 -6.87 36.35
C VAL A 203 6.46 -6.74 37.47
N LEU A 204 5.76 -5.61 37.51
CA LEU A 204 4.68 -5.34 38.47
C LEU A 204 3.42 -4.90 37.74
N GLY A 205 2.25 -5.17 38.33
CA GLY A 205 1.05 -4.43 37.97
C GLY A 205 1.04 -3.07 38.67
N ASP A 206 0.50 -2.05 38.01
CA ASP A 206 0.37 -0.72 38.61
C ASP A 206 -0.61 -0.72 39.79
N ASN A 207 -1.56 -1.66 39.78
CA ASN A 207 -2.42 -1.93 40.93
C ASN A 207 -1.76 -2.97 41.84
N TYR A 208 -0.85 -2.51 42.70
CA TYR A 208 -0.02 -3.40 43.53
C TYR A 208 -0.82 -4.40 44.37
N GLU A 209 -2.01 -4.05 44.84
CA GLU A 209 -2.81 -4.93 45.71
C GLU A 209 -3.70 -5.91 44.93
N ASN A 210 -3.84 -5.74 43.61
CA ASN A 210 -4.73 -6.54 42.78
C ASN A 210 -4.06 -7.03 41.49
N SER A 211 -2.78 -7.41 41.60
CA SER A 211 -1.98 -7.88 40.49
C SER A 211 -1.17 -9.11 40.88
N LEU A 212 -1.35 -10.20 40.14
CA LEU A 212 -0.42 -11.34 40.14
C LEU A 212 0.76 -11.01 39.22
N ASP A 213 1.96 -10.82 39.80
CA ASP A 213 3.17 -10.35 39.14
C ASP A 213 4.45 -10.91 39.80
N SER A 214 5.65 -10.40 39.45
CA SER A 214 6.93 -11.02 39.84
C SER A 214 7.21 -11.07 41.35
N ARG A 215 6.38 -10.44 42.18
CA ARG A 215 6.41 -10.59 43.65
C ARG A 215 5.97 -11.97 44.13
N TYR A 216 5.27 -12.72 43.27
CA TYR A 216 4.76 -14.04 43.59
C TYR A 216 5.65 -15.13 42.96
N GLN A 217 6.12 -16.09 43.74
CA GLN A 217 6.92 -17.24 43.27
C GLN A 217 6.19 -18.03 42.18
N SER A 218 4.86 -18.09 42.27
CA SER A 218 4.02 -18.74 41.25
C SER A 218 4.16 -18.07 39.88
N PHE A 219 4.34 -16.74 39.85
CA PHE A 219 4.49 -15.95 38.62
C PHE A 219 5.95 -15.88 38.17
N GLY A 220 6.86 -15.54 39.09
CA GLY A 220 8.30 -15.53 38.87
C GLY A 220 8.83 -14.37 38.02
N LEU A 221 10.09 -14.50 37.60
CA LEU A 221 10.73 -13.59 36.65
C LEU A 221 10.23 -13.88 35.24
N VAL A 222 10.16 -12.84 34.40
CA VAL A 222 9.64 -12.95 33.04
C VAL A 222 10.79 -13.06 32.05
N PRO A 223 10.93 -14.18 31.32
CA PRO A 223 11.90 -14.28 30.24
C PRO A 223 11.58 -13.30 29.11
N ARG A 224 12.61 -12.80 28.42
CA ARG A 224 12.46 -11.90 27.28
C ARG A 224 11.44 -12.40 26.25
N ASP A 225 11.47 -13.70 25.94
CA ASP A 225 10.61 -14.33 24.92
C ASP A 225 9.12 -14.32 25.27
N ASN A 226 8.78 -14.20 26.55
CA ASN A 226 7.40 -14.09 27.00
C ASN A 226 6.84 -12.68 26.78
N ILE A 227 7.68 -11.67 26.52
CA ILE A 227 7.26 -10.29 26.28
C ILE A 227 6.85 -10.13 24.81
N PHE A 228 5.54 -9.96 24.58
CA PHE A 228 4.94 -9.82 23.25
C PHE A 228 5.21 -8.46 22.60
N GLY A 229 5.00 -7.36 23.34
CA GLY A 229 5.02 -6.03 22.74
C GLY A 229 4.77 -4.91 23.74
N LYS A 230 5.11 -3.68 23.34
CA LYS A 230 4.94 -2.49 24.17
C LYS A 230 3.50 -1.98 24.09
N VAL A 231 2.86 -1.71 25.22
CA VAL A 231 1.57 -1.02 25.25
C VAL A 231 1.78 0.44 24.84
N MET A 232 1.03 0.89 23.82
CA MET A 232 1.17 2.22 23.23
C MET A 232 0.14 3.20 23.81
N PHE A 233 -1.14 2.82 23.76
CA PHE A 233 -2.24 3.64 24.25
C PHE A 233 -3.51 2.82 24.49
N GLN A 234 -4.35 3.31 25.39
CA GLN A 234 -5.72 2.83 25.61
C GLN A 234 -6.65 3.37 24.51
N THR A 235 -7.63 2.57 24.11
CA THR A 235 -8.63 2.93 23.10
C THR A 235 -10.02 2.45 23.51
N ASN A 236 -11.03 3.26 23.20
CA ASN A 236 -12.44 2.89 23.38
C ASN A 236 -12.98 2.05 22.21
N PHE A 237 -12.20 1.93 21.13
CA PHE A 237 -12.56 1.18 19.93
C PHE A 237 -11.80 -0.15 19.88
N SER A 238 -12.54 -1.26 19.76
CA SER A 238 -11.98 -2.59 19.49
C SER A 238 -12.00 -2.85 17.99
N LEU A 239 -10.83 -2.89 17.34
CA LEU A 239 -10.72 -3.22 15.91
C LEU A 239 -10.84 -4.74 15.64
N THR A 240 -10.70 -5.55 16.69
CA THR A 240 -10.83 -7.00 16.60
C THR A 240 -11.26 -7.50 17.97
N ARG A 241 -12.51 -7.97 18.08
CA ARG A 241 -13.01 -8.59 19.31
C ARG A 241 -12.39 -9.98 19.40
N THR A 242 -11.14 -10.08 19.86
CA THR A 242 -10.59 -11.38 20.25
C THR A 242 -11.44 -11.89 21.40
N LYS A 243 -12.30 -12.87 21.12
CA LYS A 243 -12.98 -13.62 22.19
C LYS A 243 -11.89 -14.34 22.97
N VAL A 244 -11.47 -13.78 24.09
CA VAL A 244 -10.72 -14.52 25.09
C VAL A 244 -11.73 -15.48 25.72
N THR A 245 -11.58 -16.76 25.45
CA THR A 245 -12.33 -17.81 26.12
C THR A 245 -11.87 -17.78 27.58
N THR A 246 -12.69 -17.25 28.48
CA THR A 246 -12.50 -17.44 29.91
C THR A 246 -12.56 -18.94 30.17
N ALA A 247 -11.42 -19.53 30.57
CA ALA A 247 -11.45 -20.83 31.24
C ALA A 247 -12.20 -20.64 32.57
N ARG A 248 -13.17 -21.51 32.78
CA ARG A 248 -14.17 -21.45 33.86
C ARG A 248 -13.63 -22.10 35.13
#